data_AF-A0A2D4NET1-F1
#
_entry.id   AF-A0A2D4NET1-F1
#
_cell.length_a   1.000
_cell.length_b   1.000
_cell.length_c   1.000
_cell.angle_alpha   90.00
_cell.angle_beta   90.00
_cell.angle_gamma   90.00
#
_symmetry.space_group_name_H-M   'P 1'
#
loop_
_entity.id
_entity.type
_entity.pdbx_description
1 polymer ?
#
loop_
_entity_poly.entity_id
_entity_poly.type
_entity_poly.pdbx_seq_one_letter_code
_entity_poly.pdbx_strand_id
1 'polypeptide(L)'
;SGRSTAAELPTQIFNIMSKKRRCEFNDDLRSEFPFIKETKIDYMVKCEKCNGEFSISHGGKNDISKHLKTQKHKRYLNTAASSSKIQEFFRKTTYGEEEKKLALAEGLMS
;
A
#
# COMPACT_ATOMS: atom_id res chain seq x y z
N SER A 1 -52.05 -43.93 -11.70
CA SER A 1 -51.10 -43.22 -12.57
C SER A 1 -50.85 -41.82 -12.02
N GLY A 2 -49.87 -41.70 -11.12
CA GLY A 2 -49.44 -40.40 -10.60
C GLY A 2 -48.48 -39.74 -11.58
N ARG A 3 -48.74 -38.47 -11.90
CA ARG A 3 -47.72 -37.56 -12.44
C ARG A 3 -47.89 -36.23 -11.74
N SER A 4 -47.02 -36.03 -10.76
CA SER A 4 -46.88 -34.86 -9.91
C SER A 4 -46.64 -33.62 -10.75
N THR A 5 -47.39 -32.57 -10.42
CA THR A 5 -47.26 -31.21 -10.93
C THR A 5 -45.84 -30.70 -10.67
N ALA A 6 -45.12 -30.36 -11.74
CA ALA A 6 -43.79 -29.80 -11.67
C ALA A 6 -43.84 -28.42 -11.00
N ALA A 7 -43.18 -28.35 -9.85
CA ALA A 7 -42.83 -27.20 -9.03
C ALA A 7 -42.78 -25.85 -9.76
N GLU A 8 -43.65 -24.93 -9.34
CA GLU A 8 -43.41 -23.49 -9.37
C GLU A 8 -42.24 -23.18 -8.42
N LEU A 9 -41.02 -23.06 -8.96
CA LEU A 9 -39.88 -22.53 -8.22
C LEU A 9 -39.98 -20.99 -8.20
N PRO A 10 -39.98 -20.34 -7.03
CA PRO A 10 -40.19 -18.92 -6.91
C PRO A 10 -39.03 -18.13 -7.53
N THR A 11 -39.37 -17.25 -8.48
CA THR A 11 -38.51 -16.29 -9.17
C THR A 11 -37.83 -15.26 -8.24
N GLN A 12 -37.88 -15.48 -6.91
CA GLN A 12 -37.41 -14.59 -5.86
C GLN A 12 -35.91 -14.76 -5.54
N ILE A 13 -35.24 -15.80 -6.03
CA ILE A 13 -33.82 -16.05 -5.75
C ILE A 13 -32.90 -15.22 -6.68
N PHE A 14 -33.38 -14.77 -7.84
CA PHE A 14 -32.54 -14.03 -8.79
C PHE A 14 -32.26 -12.58 -8.36
N ASN A 15 -33.11 -11.99 -7.52
CA ASN A 15 -32.97 -10.60 -7.05
C ASN A 15 -31.92 -10.41 -5.94
N ILE A 16 -31.29 -11.48 -5.46
CA ILE A 16 -30.23 -11.41 -4.44
C ILE A 16 -28.86 -11.14 -5.11
N MET A 17 -28.72 -11.34 -6.43
CA MET A 17 -27.43 -11.31 -7.13
C MET A 17 -26.89 -9.92 -7.52
N SER A 18 -27.48 -8.79 -7.09
CA SER A 18 -26.94 -7.49 -7.52
C SER A 18 -27.03 -6.34 -6.51
N LYS A 19 -27.03 -6.64 -5.21
CA LYS A 19 -26.50 -5.68 -4.23
C LYS A 19 -25.00 -5.98 -4.09
N LYS A 20 -24.17 -5.44 -4.98
CA LYS A 20 -22.71 -5.42 -4.80
C LYS A 20 -22.44 -4.78 -3.44
N ARG A 21 -22.27 -5.60 -2.40
CA ARG A 21 -21.90 -5.09 -1.08
C ARG A 21 -20.53 -4.47 -1.25
N ARG A 22 -20.42 -3.18 -0.91
CA ARG A 22 -19.12 -2.53 -0.84
C ARG A 22 -18.37 -3.20 0.31
N CYS A 23 -17.19 -3.73 0.03
CA CYS A 23 -16.32 -4.20 1.09
C CYS A 23 -15.82 -3.00 1.89
N GLU A 24 -15.97 -3.10 3.19
CA GLU A 24 -15.54 -2.14 4.21
C GLU A 24 -14.32 -2.70 4.95
N PHE A 25 -13.52 -1.80 5.54
CA PHE A 25 -12.30 -2.20 6.22
C PHE A 25 -12.62 -2.86 7.57
N ASN A 26 -12.65 -4.20 7.59
CA ASN A 26 -12.92 -5.00 8.78
C ASN A 26 -11.65 -5.29 9.60
N ASP A 27 -11.83 -5.66 10.88
CA ASP A 27 -10.75 -6.10 11.76
C ASP A 27 -9.95 -7.29 11.20
N ASP A 28 -10.59 -8.19 10.43
CA ASP A 28 -9.87 -9.28 9.74
C ASP A 28 -8.81 -8.75 8.77
N LEU A 29 -9.16 -7.73 7.97
CA LEU A 29 -8.23 -7.10 7.04
C LEU A 29 -7.15 -6.32 7.78
N ARG A 30 -7.49 -5.72 8.92
CA ARG A 30 -6.54 -5.03 9.79
C ARG A 30 -5.53 -5.98 10.42
N SER A 31 -5.98 -7.18 10.82
CA SER A 31 -5.12 -8.23 11.38
C SER A 31 -4.23 -8.85 10.31
N GLU A 32 -4.74 -9.10 9.10
CA GLU A 32 -3.92 -9.63 8.00
C GLU A 32 -2.94 -8.59 7.44
N PHE A 33 -3.33 -7.32 7.42
CA PHE A 33 -2.55 -6.22 6.84
C PHE A 33 -2.38 -5.07 7.83
N PRO A 34 -1.52 -5.22 8.86
CA PRO A 34 -1.35 -4.22 9.93
C PRO A 34 -0.75 -2.89 9.45
N PHE A 35 -0.18 -2.86 8.25
CA PHE A 35 0.38 -1.66 7.61
C PHE A 35 -0.64 -0.90 6.75
N ILE A 36 -1.88 -1.39 6.67
CA ILE A 36 -2.99 -0.72 6.01
C ILE A 36 -3.82 -0.04 7.09
N LYS A 37 -4.04 1.27 6.93
CA LYS A 37 -4.88 2.08 7.82
C LYS A 37 -6.15 2.50 7.10
N GLU A 38 -7.25 2.58 7.84
CA GLU A 38 -8.46 3.22 7.36
C GLU A 38 -8.23 4.72 7.15
N THR A 39 -8.91 5.28 6.14
CA THR A 39 -8.98 6.72 5.90
C THR A 39 -10.32 7.25 6.44
N LYS A 40 -10.63 8.53 6.24
CA LYS A 40 -11.94 9.16 6.55
C LYS A 40 -13.16 8.48 5.90
N ILE A 41 -12.93 7.49 5.04
CA ILE A 41 -13.95 6.81 4.24
C ILE A 41 -13.78 5.31 4.47
N ASP A 42 -14.83 4.62 4.89
CA ASP A 42 -14.79 3.21 5.34
C ASP A 42 -14.27 2.22 4.30
N TYR A 43 -14.35 2.59 3.03
CA TYR A 43 -13.91 1.79 1.88
C TYR A 43 -12.63 2.31 1.22
N MET A 44 -12.03 3.39 1.73
CA MET A 44 -10.69 3.82 1.36
C MET A 44 -9.70 3.50 2.47
N VAL A 45 -8.56 3.00 2.05
CA VAL A 45 -7.48 2.65 2.95
C VAL A 45 -6.18 3.25 2.45
N LYS A 46 -5.28 3.51 3.39
CA LYS A 46 -3.94 4.01 3.14
C LYS A 46 -2.92 2.94 3.50
N CYS A 47 -2.03 2.64 2.56
CA CYS A 47 -0.87 1.82 2.80
C CYS A 47 0.25 2.66 3.42
N GLU A 48 0.67 2.34 4.64
CA GLU A 48 1.78 3.05 5.31
C GLU A 48 3.14 2.77 4.65
N LYS A 49 3.31 1.61 4.02
CA LYS A 49 4.57 1.24 3.37
C LYS A 49 4.88 2.10 2.14
N CYS A 50 3.87 2.47 1.38
CA CYS A 50 4.04 3.31 0.18
C CYS A 50 3.33 4.66 0.26
N ASN A 51 2.75 4.99 1.41
CA ASN A 51 1.90 6.16 1.64
C ASN A 51 0.78 6.34 0.60
N GLY A 52 0.32 5.24 -0.02
CA GLY A 52 -0.63 5.25 -1.11
C GLY A 52 -2.05 4.96 -0.64
N GLU A 53 -3.01 5.78 -1.06
CA GLU A 53 -4.43 5.58 -0.78
C GLU A 53 -5.10 4.82 -1.93
N PHE A 54 -5.99 3.88 -1.61
CA PHE A 54 -6.75 3.09 -2.59
C PHE A 54 -8.08 2.62 -2.03
N SER A 55 -9.02 2.28 -2.91
CA SER A 55 -10.32 1.73 -2.53
C SER A 55 -10.29 0.21 -2.43
N ILE A 56 -10.99 -0.32 -1.44
CA ILE A 56 -11.19 -1.76 -1.24
C ILE A 56 -12.64 -2.19 -1.51
N SER A 57 -13.48 -1.28 -2.01
CA SER A 57 -14.93 -1.44 -2.13
C SER A 57 -15.36 -2.66 -2.97
N HIS A 58 -14.52 -3.13 -3.89
CA HIS A 58 -14.90 -4.15 -4.88
C HIS A 58 -14.44 -5.56 -4.52
N GLY A 59 -13.29 -5.69 -3.87
CA GLY A 59 -12.66 -6.98 -3.64
C GLY A 59 -11.89 -7.08 -2.33
N GLY A 60 -11.93 -6.06 -1.46
CA GLY A 60 -11.36 -6.13 -0.11
C GLY A 60 -9.87 -6.52 -0.15
N LYS A 61 -9.60 -7.73 0.34
CA LYS A 61 -8.30 -8.40 0.30
C LYS A 61 -7.68 -8.49 -1.10
N ASN A 62 -8.48 -8.72 -2.13
CA ASN A 62 -7.98 -8.80 -3.50
C ASN A 62 -7.45 -7.45 -3.99
N ASP A 63 -8.10 -6.35 -3.64
CA ASP A 63 -7.61 -5.01 -3.96
C ASP A 63 -6.32 -4.69 -3.22
N ILE A 64 -6.21 -5.10 -1.94
CA ILE A 64 -4.95 -4.98 -1.17
C ILE A 64 -3.84 -5.81 -1.83
N SER A 65 -4.12 -7.07 -2.20
CA SER A 65 -3.14 -7.94 -2.87
C SER A 65 -2.69 -7.38 -4.23
N LYS A 66 -3.63 -6.84 -5.01
CA LYS A 66 -3.33 -6.14 -6.26
C LYS A 66 -2.47 -4.92 -6.01
N HIS A 67 -2.81 -4.10 -5.01
CA HIS A 67 -2.02 -2.94 -4.61
C HIS A 67 -0.57 -3.33 -4.31
N LEU A 68 -0.33 -4.38 -3.51
CA LEU A 68 1.02 -4.86 -3.20
C LEU A 68 1.80 -5.32 -4.46
N LYS A 69 1.09 -5.87 -5.45
CA LYS A 69 1.68 -6.30 -6.72
C LYS A 69 1.92 -5.16 -7.72
N THR A 70 1.28 -3.99 -7.54
CA THR A 70 1.44 -2.88 -8.48
C THR A 70 2.87 -2.36 -8.54
N GLN A 71 3.27 -1.91 -9.73
CA GLN A 71 4.59 -1.31 -9.95
C GLN A 71 4.81 -0.04 -9.14
N LYS A 72 3.75 0.71 -8.82
CA LYS A 72 3.82 1.90 -7.96
C LYS A 72 4.34 1.53 -6.56
N HIS A 73 3.79 0.48 -5.97
CA HIS A 73 4.22 -0.01 -4.66
C HIS A 73 5.68 -0.48 -4.69
N LYS A 74 6.05 -1.31 -5.67
CA LYS A 74 7.43 -1.81 -5.81
C LYS A 74 8.45 -0.70 -6.04
N ARG A 75 8.14 0.26 -6.91
CA ARG A 75 9.02 1.42 -7.16
C ARG A 75 9.23 2.24 -5.90
N TYR A 76 8.17 2.51 -5.14
CA TYR A 76 8.30 3.25 -3.89
C TYR A 76 9.20 2.53 -2.89
N LEU A 77 9.01 1.22 -2.69
CA LEU A 77 9.86 0.43 -1.80
C LEU A 77 11.32 0.44 -2.25
N ASN A 78 11.57 0.30 -3.55
CA ASN A 78 12.93 0.35 -4.09
C ASN A 78 13.58 1.73 -3.88
N THR A 79 12.84 2.82 -4.14
CA THR A 79 13.33 4.19 -3.91
C THR A 79 13.58 4.47 -2.43
N ALA A 80 12.70 4.02 -1.53
CA ALA A 80 12.90 4.18 -0.09
C ALA A 80 14.16 3.44 0.39
N ALA A 81 14.39 2.22 -0.11
CA ALA A 81 15.58 1.44 0.19
C ALA A 81 16.86 2.08 -0.38
N SER A 82 16.82 2.57 -1.62
CA SER A 82 17.98 3.19 -2.26
C SER A 82 18.31 4.57 -1.68
N SER A 83 17.31 5.38 -1.30
CA SER A 83 17.53 6.71 -0.72
C SER A 83 18.32 6.67 0.58
N SER A 84 18.09 5.67 1.43
CA SER A 84 18.83 5.50 2.69
C SER A 84 20.32 5.24 2.42
N LYS A 85 20.60 4.44 1.38
CA LYS A 85 21.96 4.11 0.96
C LYS A 85 22.67 5.30 0.31
N ILE A 86 21.94 6.10 -0.47
CA ILE A 86 22.49 7.30 -1.12
C ILE A 86 22.91 8.36 -0.09
N GLN A 87 22.17 8.54 1.01
CA GLN A 87 22.55 9.46 2.09
C GLN A 87 23.90 9.12 2.74
N GLU A 88 24.30 7.84 2.74
CA GLU A 88 25.62 7.41 3.22
C GLU A 88 26.77 7.83 2.28
N PHE A 89 26.48 7.94 0.98
CA PHE A 89 27.46 8.37 -0.03
C PHE A 89 27.58 9.89 -0.17
N PHE A 90 26.56 10.65 0.25
CA PHE A 90 26.68 12.10 0.30
C PHE A 90 27.62 12.49 1.45
N ARG A 91 28.76 13.10 1.10
CA ARG A 91 29.66 13.72 2.09
C ARG A 91 28.84 14.60 3.02
N LYS A 92 29.01 14.42 4.34
CA LYS A 92 28.44 15.31 5.35
C LYS A 92 28.89 16.73 5.02
N THR A 93 27.96 17.68 5.06
CA THR A 93 28.22 19.12 4.80
C THR A 93 29.12 19.78 5.85
N THR A 94 29.56 19.01 6.85
CA THR A 94 30.48 19.44 7.89
C THR A 94 31.79 18.70 7.70
N TYR A 95 32.81 19.45 7.30
CA TYR A 95 34.18 18.96 7.23
C TYR A 95 34.67 18.60 8.63
N GLY A 96 35.25 17.41 8.78
CA GLY A 96 35.92 17.00 10.00
C GLY A 96 37.12 17.92 10.30
N GLU A 97 37.54 17.97 11.56
CA GLU A 97 38.70 18.77 11.99
C GLU A 97 39.99 18.40 11.22
N GLU A 98 40.09 17.16 10.75
CA GLU A 98 41.18 16.67 9.90
C GLU A 98 41.16 17.27 8.48
N GLU A 99 39.99 17.37 7.86
CA GLU A 99 39.81 17.95 6.52
C GLU A 99 40.06 19.45 6.53
N LYS A 100 39.72 20.14 7.63
CA LYS A 100 40.05 21.58 7.82
C LYS A 100 41.55 21.82 7.92
N LYS A 101 42.29 20.93 8.60
CA LYS A 101 43.76 21.04 8.71
C LYS A 101 44.45 20.81 7.37
N LEU A 102 43.95 19.86 6.57
CA LEU A 102 44.45 19.62 5.22
C LEU A 102 44.22 20.83 4.30
N ALA A 103 43.01 21.40 4.28
CA ALA A 103 42.70 22.58 3.47
C ALA A 103 43.53 23.82 3.88
N LEU A 104 43.80 23.99 5.18
CA LEU A 104 44.66 25.06 5.68
C LEU A 104 46.11 24.92 5.20
N ALA A 105 46.62 23.69 5.14
CA ALA A 105 47.99 23.41 4.71
C ALA A 105 48.20 23.66 3.20
N GLU A 106 47.21 23.35 2.36
CA GLU A 106 47.27 23.59 0.92
C GLU A 106 47.12 25.08 0.56
N GLY A 107 46.34 25.84 1.33
CA GLY A 107 46.16 27.29 1.13
C GLY A 107 47.36 28.16 1.55
N LEU A 108 48.31 27.61 2.31
CA LEU A 108 49.51 28.33 2.76
C LEU A 108 50.71 28.20 1.79
N MET A 109 50.56 27.44 0.70
CA MET A 109 51.59 27.26 -0.35
C MET A 109 51.48 28.28 -1.50
N SER A 110 50.79 29.41 -1.30
CA SER A 110 50.71 30.52 -2.27
C SER A 110 51.64 31.68 -1.89
#